data_AF-R7FKL9-F1
#
_entry.id   AF-R7FKL9-F1
#
_cell.length_a   1.000
_cell.length_b   1.000
_cell.length_c   1.000
_cell.angle_alpha   90.00
_cell.angle_beta   90.00
_cell.angle_gamma   90.00
#
_symmetry.space_group_name_H-M   'P 1'
#
loop_
_entity.id
_entity.type
_entity.pdbx_description
1 polymer ?
#
loop_
_entity_poly.entity_id
_entity_poly.type
_entity_poly.pdbx_seq_one_letter_code
_entity_poly.pdbx_strand_id
1 'polypeptide(L)'
;MKTKENKIKITLKTIIILAFAFFTILYIIIFFNMYFPTNKSYAKETTANSDNASKTINTTEKNQEISQANKIDIDQIINQNTNNGQTEQITKKEEVLEYLTEYRTNKEIPKGMSVVVQEGRQGKQEITIKTTYDKDGNQIKEEQTNATITKASANKIVEIGGANYTSNYKAKVGDKIYVTSDELAVRAEATEESRKITTLKKEEELKILEITQNWYKISYQNITGWVKAECTIYINPNASEEQKQTTAETKTKGQLLSTLSINMQLNKPSGLTLEQFKKALSDSKDTNKIFEKNAEYFYYIEKQYNINGIFVASVGIHESAWGTSKIALQKNNLFGYGAYDSNPYNGAYNFTNYSESIDLLARVFVKYYLNPAGTSIYGGEKAAGTYYNGPTLKGINTKYATDKNWANAVYSKMQYLYNKL
;
A
#
# COMPACT_ATOMS: atom_id res chain seq x y z
N MET A 1 62.19 7.48 29.16
CA MET A 1 61.69 6.91 27.90
C MET A 1 60.45 7.70 27.50
N LYS A 2 60.58 8.75 26.65
CA LYS A 2 59.45 9.63 26.29
C LYS A 2 58.76 9.09 25.04
N THR A 3 57.51 8.67 25.18
CA THR A 3 56.61 8.23 24.10
C THR A 3 56.37 9.40 23.14
N LYS A 4 56.72 9.21 21.86
CA LYS A 4 56.43 10.15 20.78
C LYS A 4 54.97 9.95 20.35
N GLU A 5 54.04 10.75 20.88
CA GLU A 5 52.69 10.83 20.34
C GLU A 5 52.73 11.50 18.95
N ASN A 6 52.48 10.72 17.90
CA ASN A 6 52.25 11.26 16.56
C ASN A 6 50.87 11.92 16.53
N LYS A 7 50.80 13.19 16.94
CA LYS A 7 49.60 14.01 16.74
C LYS A 7 49.52 14.41 15.26
N ILE A 8 48.60 13.78 14.54
CA ILE A 8 48.25 14.15 13.17
C ILE A 8 47.65 15.56 13.22
N LYS A 9 48.37 16.56 12.71
CA LYS A 9 47.85 17.92 12.54
C LYS A 9 46.87 17.92 11.35
N ILE A 10 45.59 17.71 11.64
CA ILE A 10 44.52 17.90 10.67
C ILE A 10 44.36 19.40 10.45
N THR A 11 44.70 19.89 9.27
CA THR A 11 44.51 21.31 8.92
C THR A 11 43.13 21.51 8.31
N LEU A 12 42.59 22.73 8.39
CA LEU A 12 41.29 23.07 7.78
C LEU A 12 41.25 22.73 6.28
N LYS A 13 42.38 22.88 5.57
CA LYS A 13 42.51 22.47 4.17
C LYS A 13 42.36 20.96 3.99
N THR A 14 42.91 20.15 4.90
CA THR A 14 42.78 18.68 4.87
C THR A 14 41.33 18.25 5.12
N ILE A 15 40.60 18.94 6.01
CA ILE A 15 39.17 18.69 6.26
C ILE A 15 38.34 19.04 5.02
N ILE A 16 38.63 20.17 4.37
CA ILE A 16 37.93 20.60 3.16
C ILE A 16 38.14 19.61 2.02
N ILE A 17 39.37 19.10 1.84
CA ILE A 17 39.68 18.10 0.80
C ILE A 17 38.98 16.77 1.10
N LEU A 18 38.98 16.31 2.36
CA LEU A 18 38.28 15.08 2.76
C LEU A 18 36.76 15.22 2.63
N ALA A 19 36.19 16.39 2.94
CA ALA A 19 34.78 16.67 2.73
C ALA A 19 34.43 16.67 1.24
N PHE A 20 35.27 17.29 0.39
CA PHE A 20 35.07 17.29 -1.07
C PHE A 20 35.20 15.88 -1.67
N ALA A 21 36.16 15.07 -1.20
CA ALA A 21 36.29 13.66 -1.55
C ALA A 21 35.07 12.82 -1.10
N PHE A 22 34.55 13.08 0.10
CA PHE A 22 33.34 12.44 0.61
C PHE A 22 32.10 12.83 -0.20
N PHE A 23 31.92 14.10 -0.54
CA PHE A 23 30.80 14.56 -1.36
C PHE A 23 30.91 14.10 -2.81
N THR A 24 32.11 13.97 -3.37
CA THR A 24 32.31 13.39 -4.70
C THR A 24 32.03 11.89 -4.70
N ILE A 25 32.42 11.13 -3.68
CA ILE A 25 32.04 9.72 -3.51
C ILE A 25 30.52 9.59 -3.32
N LEU A 26 29.89 10.44 -2.51
CA LEU A 26 28.45 10.46 -2.32
C LEU A 26 27.73 10.81 -3.63
N TYR A 27 28.27 11.76 -4.40
CA TYR A 27 27.75 12.14 -5.70
C TYR A 27 27.92 11.01 -6.71
N ILE A 28 29.03 10.27 -6.69
CA ILE A 28 29.23 9.07 -7.52
C ILE A 28 28.24 7.96 -7.13
N ILE A 29 27.98 7.72 -5.84
CA ILE A 29 26.98 6.73 -5.38
C ILE A 29 25.56 7.14 -5.79
N ILE A 30 25.22 8.43 -5.67
CA ILE A 30 23.93 8.99 -6.11
C ILE A 30 23.82 8.91 -7.64
N PHE A 31 24.88 9.26 -8.37
CA PHE A 31 24.96 9.19 -9.83
C PHE A 31 24.88 7.75 -10.33
N PHE A 32 25.50 6.79 -9.62
CA PHE A 32 25.41 5.36 -9.90
C PHE A 32 23.97 4.85 -9.72
N ASN A 33 23.30 5.19 -8.61
CA ASN A 33 21.88 4.87 -8.41
C ASN A 33 20.93 5.58 -9.40
N MET A 34 21.35 6.71 -9.98
CA MET A 34 20.56 7.50 -10.94
C MET A 34 20.73 7.02 -12.39
N TYR A 35 21.91 6.51 -12.76
CA TYR A 35 22.21 6.04 -14.13
C TYR A 35 22.19 4.52 -14.30
N PHE A 36 22.11 3.73 -13.22
CA PHE A 36 21.76 2.29 -13.26
C PHE A 36 20.32 2.06 -12.79
N PRO A 37 19.32 2.44 -13.60
CA PRO A 37 17.95 2.15 -13.28
C PRO A 37 17.68 0.65 -13.44
N THR A 38 17.40 -0.04 -12.32
CA THR A 38 16.75 -1.34 -12.40
C THR A 38 15.34 -1.12 -12.96
N ASN A 39 15.12 -1.45 -14.23
CA ASN A 39 13.76 -1.54 -14.79
C ASN A 39 13.02 -2.69 -14.09
N LYS A 40 12.42 -2.44 -12.92
CA LYS A 40 11.68 -3.46 -12.19
C LYS A 40 10.28 -3.59 -12.77
N SER A 41 9.99 -4.74 -13.38
CA SER A 41 8.65 -5.11 -13.85
C SER A 41 8.09 -6.16 -12.90
N TYR A 42 6.96 -5.86 -12.25
CA TYR A 42 6.33 -6.76 -11.29
C TYR A 42 5.25 -7.57 -11.99
N ALA A 43 5.17 -8.87 -11.69
CA ALA A 43 4.11 -9.71 -12.21
C ALA A 43 2.75 -9.22 -11.69
N LYS A 44 1.76 -9.10 -12.58
CA LYS A 44 0.35 -8.87 -12.20
C LYS A 44 -0.39 -10.20 -12.33
N GLU A 45 -1.27 -10.49 -11.38
CA GLU A 45 -2.13 -11.66 -11.44
C GLU A 45 -3.00 -11.61 -12.70
N THR A 46 -2.99 -12.67 -13.50
CA THR A 46 -3.98 -12.88 -14.55
C THR A 46 -5.24 -13.40 -13.88
N THR A 47 -6.31 -12.60 -13.87
CA THR A 47 -7.63 -13.05 -13.40
C THR A 47 -8.05 -14.29 -14.20
N ALA A 48 -8.05 -15.45 -13.55
CA ALA A 48 -8.81 -16.58 -14.06
C ALA A 48 -10.28 -16.18 -14.00
N ASN A 49 -10.87 -15.97 -15.17
CA ASN A 49 -12.28 -15.65 -15.31
C ASN A 49 -13.09 -16.76 -14.63
N SER A 50 -13.80 -16.42 -13.56
CA SER A 50 -14.76 -17.28 -12.90
C SER A 50 -16.02 -17.36 -13.74
N ASP A 51 -15.97 -18.07 -14.87
CA ASP A 51 -17.15 -18.58 -15.55
C ASP A 51 -16.86 -20.02 -15.97
N ASN A 52 -17.39 -20.93 -15.14
CA ASN A 52 -17.70 -22.35 -15.34
C ASN A 52 -17.17 -23.23 -14.20
N ALA A 53 -18.04 -23.39 -13.20
CA ALA A 53 -17.98 -24.53 -12.31
C ALA A 53 -18.00 -25.84 -13.12
N SER A 54 -17.21 -26.82 -12.65
CA SER A 54 -17.15 -28.21 -13.10
C SER A 54 -16.15 -28.54 -14.20
N LYS A 55 -14.87 -28.72 -13.83
CA LYS A 55 -14.08 -29.89 -14.27
C LYS A 55 -12.80 -30.06 -13.45
N THR A 56 -12.82 -31.14 -12.67
CA THR A 56 -11.72 -32.04 -12.28
C THR A 56 -10.32 -31.43 -12.12
N ILE A 57 -9.92 -31.35 -10.85
CA ILE A 57 -8.56 -31.18 -10.36
C ILE A 57 -7.64 -32.22 -11.01
N ASN A 58 -6.67 -31.77 -11.78
CA ASN A 58 -5.40 -32.47 -11.98
C ASN A 58 -4.28 -31.46 -11.82
N THR A 59 -3.58 -31.61 -10.70
CA THR A 59 -2.31 -30.98 -10.35
C THR A 59 -1.28 -31.16 -11.45
N THR A 60 -0.86 -30.06 -12.07
CA THR A 60 0.48 -29.92 -12.65
C THR A 60 0.88 -28.45 -12.53
N GLU A 61 1.90 -28.20 -11.72
CA GLU A 61 2.61 -26.94 -11.58
C GLU A 61 3.02 -26.42 -12.97
N LYS A 62 2.43 -25.33 -13.43
CA LYS A 62 2.88 -24.63 -14.63
C LYS A 62 3.25 -23.21 -14.24
N ASN A 63 4.55 -22.98 -14.07
CA ASN A 63 5.14 -21.65 -13.97
C ASN A 63 4.69 -20.83 -15.20
N GLN A 64 3.81 -19.85 -15.01
CA GLN A 64 3.46 -18.90 -16.07
C GLN A 64 4.54 -17.82 -16.14
N GLU A 65 5.23 -17.77 -17.28
CA GLU A 65 6.22 -16.77 -17.65
C GLU A 65 5.47 -15.52 -18.17
N ILE A 66 5.68 -14.35 -17.55
CA ILE A 66 4.82 -13.16 -17.73
C ILE A 66 5.59 -11.99 -18.41
N SER A 67 6.87 -12.19 -18.72
CA SER A 67 7.68 -11.19 -19.43
C SER A 67 7.69 -11.46 -20.95
N GLN A 68 7.65 -10.41 -21.77
CA GLN A 68 7.94 -10.49 -23.21
C GLN A 68 9.44 -10.52 -23.52
N ALA A 69 10.31 -10.61 -22.51
CA ALA A 69 11.76 -10.65 -22.73
C ALA A 69 12.17 -12.01 -23.29
N ASN A 70 13.06 -11.99 -24.28
CA ASN A 70 13.60 -13.19 -24.90
C ASN A 70 14.26 -14.09 -23.84
N LYS A 71 13.97 -15.39 -23.90
CA LYS A 71 14.58 -16.42 -23.05
C LYS A 71 16.11 -16.29 -23.14
N ILE A 72 16.76 -16.17 -21.99
CA ILE A 72 18.22 -16.07 -21.94
C ILE A 72 18.83 -17.44 -22.24
N ASP A 73 19.65 -17.51 -23.29
CA ASP A 73 20.48 -18.66 -23.59
C ASP A 73 21.78 -18.58 -22.76
N ILE A 74 21.89 -19.44 -21.75
CA ILE A 74 23.04 -19.50 -20.83
C ILE A 74 24.32 -19.86 -21.58
N ASP A 75 24.23 -20.71 -22.61
CA ASP A 75 25.38 -21.15 -23.40
C ASP A 75 25.90 -20.02 -24.30
N GLN A 76 25.03 -19.10 -24.72
CA GLN A 76 25.40 -17.92 -25.50
C GLN A 76 26.17 -16.87 -24.66
N ILE A 77 25.79 -16.69 -23.40
CA ILE A 77 26.47 -15.77 -22.46
C ILE A 77 27.87 -16.28 -22.10
N ILE A 78 28.00 -17.58 -21.83
CA ILE A 78 29.30 -18.20 -21.53
C ILE A 78 30.27 -18.01 -22.71
N ASN A 79 29.79 -18.17 -23.95
CA ASN A 79 30.61 -17.97 -25.14
C ASN A 79 30.97 -16.49 -25.42
N GLN A 80 30.10 -15.52 -25.08
CA GLN A 80 30.38 -14.08 -25.24
C GLN A 80 31.35 -13.52 -24.19
N ASN A 81 31.29 -14.01 -22.95
CA ASN A 81 32.22 -13.63 -21.87
C ASN A 81 33.69 -13.93 -22.22
N THR A 82 33.94 -14.82 -23.19
CA THR A 82 35.29 -15.24 -23.58
C THR A 82 35.95 -14.30 -24.61
N ASN A 83 35.19 -13.40 -25.26
CA ASN A 83 35.69 -12.64 -26.44
C ASN A 83 35.69 -11.10 -26.34
N ASN A 84 35.01 -10.47 -25.36
CA ASN A 84 34.83 -9.00 -25.34
C ASN A 84 35.35 -8.25 -24.09
N GLY A 85 35.99 -8.94 -23.13
CA GLY A 85 36.51 -8.29 -21.91
C GLY A 85 35.43 -7.71 -20.98
N GLN A 86 34.16 -8.07 -21.17
CA GLN A 86 33.06 -7.76 -20.26
C GLN A 86 32.57 -9.07 -19.65
N THR A 87 32.12 -9.03 -18.40
CA THR A 87 31.56 -10.20 -17.71
C THR A 87 30.08 -9.97 -17.42
N GLU A 88 29.22 -10.90 -17.83
CA GLU A 88 27.80 -10.89 -17.49
C GLU A 88 27.50 -11.90 -16.37
N GLN A 89 26.82 -11.46 -15.32
CA GLN A 89 26.36 -12.27 -14.19
C GLN A 89 24.83 -12.30 -14.16
N ILE A 90 24.25 -13.48 -13.98
CA ILE A 90 22.81 -13.64 -13.76
C ILE A 90 22.57 -13.99 -12.29
N THR A 91 21.74 -13.19 -11.62
CA THR A 91 21.33 -13.44 -10.25
C THR A 91 19.81 -13.57 -10.18
N LYS A 92 19.32 -14.51 -9.36
CA LYS A 92 17.90 -14.67 -9.06
C LYS A 92 17.62 -14.13 -7.66
N LYS A 93 16.59 -13.30 -7.53
CA LYS A 93 16.16 -12.72 -6.26
C LYS A 93 14.69 -13.01 -6.03
N GLU A 94 14.35 -13.54 -4.87
CA GLU A 94 12.95 -13.65 -4.43
C GLU A 94 12.49 -12.28 -3.91
N GLU A 95 11.38 -11.77 -4.46
CA GLU A 95 10.69 -10.57 -3.98
C GLU A 95 9.24 -10.91 -3.63
N VAL A 96 8.68 -10.15 -2.68
CA VAL A 96 7.27 -10.27 -2.29
C VAL A 96 6.40 -9.81 -3.45
N LEU A 97 5.37 -10.61 -3.78
CA LEU A 97 4.31 -10.20 -4.69
C LEU A 97 3.14 -9.67 -3.85
N GLU A 98 2.96 -8.36 -3.84
CA GLU A 98 1.87 -7.70 -3.12
C GLU A 98 0.52 -8.09 -3.73
N TYR A 99 -0.45 -8.41 -2.88
CA TYR A 99 -1.84 -8.61 -3.32
C TYR A 99 -2.50 -7.27 -3.67
N LEU A 100 -3.59 -7.29 -4.44
CA LEU A 100 -4.45 -6.14 -4.67
C LEU A 100 -5.71 -6.21 -3.81
N THR A 101 -6.40 -5.08 -3.65
CA THR A 101 -7.69 -5.04 -2.98
C THR A 101 -8.79 -4.82 -4.01
N GLU A 102 -9.74 -5.74 -4.05
CA GLU A 102 -10.94 -5.66 -4.86
C GLU A 102 -12.09 -5.12 -4.01
N TYR A 103 -12.74 -4.06 -4.49
CA TYR A 103 -13.92 -3.49 -3.86
C TYR A 103 -15.19 -3.93 -4.59
N ARG A 104 -16.17 -4.45 -3.84
CA ARG A 104 -17.47 -4.89 -4.35
C ARG A 104 -18.59 -4.13 -3.66
N THR A 105 -19.50 -3.54 -4.43
CA THR A 105 -20.66 -2.87 -3.84
C THR A 105 -21.70 -3.90 -3.42
N ASN A 106 -22.06 -3.92 -2.13
CA ASN A 106 -23.12 -4.76 -1.59
C ASN A 106 -24.32 -3.90 -1.16
N LYS A 107 -25.50 -4.15 -1.76
CA LYS A 107 -26.74 -3.40 -1.49
C LYS A 107 -27.34 -3.65 -0.11
N GLU A 108 -26.91 -4.70 0.58
CA GLU A 108 -27.34 -5.04 1.94
C GLU A 108 -26.53 -4.27 3.00
N ILE A 109 -25.37 -3.72 2.61
CA ILE A 109 -24.49 -2.96 3.50
C ILE A 109 -24.82 -1.46 3.38
N PRO A 110 -25.01 -0.72 4.49
CA PRO A 110 -25.27 0.71 4.47
C PRO A 110 -24.09 1.48 3.92
N LYS A 111 -24.36 2.53 3.15
CA LYS A 111 -23.34 3.46 2.66
C LYS A 111 -22.51 4.01 3.82
N GLY A 112 -21.19 4.04 3.63
CA GLY A 112 -20.23 4.47 4.65
C GLY A 112 -19.67 3.33 5.51
N MET A 113 -20.18 2.11 5.36
CA MET A 113 -19.60 0.90 5.93
C MET A 113 -18.83 0.09 4.88
N SER A 114 -17.86 -0.67 5.35
CA SER A 114 -17.12 -1.65 4.56
C SER A 114 -16.79 -2.84 5.44
N VAL A 115 -16.78 -4.03 4.86
CA VAL A 115 -16.41 -5.28 5.53
C VAL A 115 -15.46 -6.08 4.67
N VAL A 116 -14.60 -6.86 5.31
CA VAL A 116 -13.69 -7.79 4.62
C VAL A 116 -14.38 -9.13 4.52
N VAL A 117 -14.47 -9.65 3.30
CA VAL A 117 -15.02 -10.99 3.03
C VAL A 117 -13.92 -12.00 2.67
N GLN A 118 -12.77 -11.51 2.18
CA GLN A 118 -11.56 -12.30 1.98
C GLN A 118 -10.33 -11.49 2.36
N GLU A 119 -9.49 -12.08 3.20
CA GLU A 119 -8.18 -11.51 3.54
C GLU A 119 -7.18 -11.67 2.40
N GLY A 120 -6.42 -10.61 2.13
CA GLY A 120 -5.35 -10.63 1.14
C GLY A 120 -4.17 -11.48 1.61
N ARG A 121 -3.52 -12.17 0.68
CA ARG A 121 -2.32 -12.98 0.95
C ARG A 121 -1.23 -12.63 -0.04
N GLN A 122 -0.06 -12.27 0.46
CA GLN A 122 1.10 -12.02 -0.39
C GLN A 122 1.54 -13.29 -1.10
N GLY A 123 1.91 -13.11 -2.37
CA GLY A 123 2.59 -14.10 -3.17
C GLY A 123 4.12 -13.92 -3.08
N LYS A 124 4.82 -14.67 -3.92
CA LYS A 124 6.26 -14.57 -4.13
C LYS A 124 6.54 -14.59 -5.63
N GLN A 125 7.54 -13.82 -6.04
CA GLN A 125 8.05 -13.83 -7.41
C GLN A 125 9.56 -13.93 -7.38
N GLU A 126 10.12 -14.65 -8.35
CA GLU A 126 11.55 -14.70 -8.62
C GLU A 126 11.88 -13.71 -9.74
N ILE A 127 12.71 -12.73 -9.43
CA ILE A 127 13.24 -11.75 -10.39
C ILE A 127 14.62 -12.21 -10.83
N THR A 128 14.81 -12.37 -12.14
CA THR A 128 16.12 -12.64 -12.74
C THR A 128 16.73 -11.32 -13.18
N ILE A 129 17.92 -11.03 -12.66
CA ILE A 129 18.68 -9.81 -12.91
C ILE A 129 19.95 -10.19 -13.65
N LYS A 130 20.22 -9.52 -14.76
CA LYS A 130 21.48 -9.59 -15.49
C LYS A 130 22.30 -8.35 -15.16
N THR A 131 23.48 -8.56 -14.60
CA THR A 131 24.45 -7.51 -14.28
C THR A 131 25.66 -7.65 -15.20
N THR A 132 26.03 -6.58 -15.90
CA THR A 132 27.21 -6.54 -16.77
C THR A 132 28.32 -5.75 -16.08
N TYR A 133 29.53 -6.29 -16.11
CA TYR A 133 30.76 -5.70 -15.58
C TYR A 133 31.74 -5.39 -16.71
N ASP A 134 32.48 -4.30 -16.57
CA ASP A 134 33.63 -4.02 -17.42
C ASP A 134 34.83 -4.93 -17.10
N LYS A 135 35.90 -4.80 -17.90
CA LYS A 135 37.16 -5.53 -17.76
C LYS A 135 37.87 -5.30 -16.43
N ASP A 136 37.57 -4.20 -15.74
CA ASP A 136 38.18 -3.80 -14.48
C ASP A 136 37.31 -4.24 -13.27
N GLY A 137 36.18 -4.92 -13.54
CA GLY A 137 35.26 -5.44 -12.53
C GLY A 137 34.23 -4.41 -12.04
N ASN A 138 34.12 -3.25 -12.66
CA ASN A 138 33.09 -2.26 -12.30
C ASN A 138 31.76 -2.63 -12.96
N GLN A 139 30.67 -2.52 -12.21
CA GLN A 139 29.33 -2.74 -12.75
C GLN A 139 28.96 -1.60 -13.72
N ILE A 140 28.60 -1.97 -14.94
CA ILE A 140 28.29 -1.06 -16.05
C ILE A 140 26.87 -1.21 -16.58
N LYS A 141 26.10 -2.20 -16.13
CA LYS A 141 24.67 -2.33 -16.45
C LYS A 141 24.00 -3.29 -15.48
N GLU A 142 22.75 -3.02 -15.13
CA GLU A 142 21.87 -3.97 -14.44
C GLU A 142 20.49 -3.94 -15.08
N GLU A 143 19.97 -5.08 -15.51
CA GLU A 143 18.65 -5.18 -16.13
C GLU A 143 17.88 -6.40 -15.63
N GLN A 144 16.59 -6.21 -15.33
CA GLN A 144 15.70 -7.33 -15.07
C GLN A 144 15.38 -8.00 -16.41
N THR A 145 15.65 -9.30 -16.49
CA THR A 145 15.47 -10.09 -17.71
C THR A 145 14.28 -11.04 -17.63
N ASN A 146 13.85 -11.42 -16.42
CA ASN A 146 12.66 -12.22 -16.23
C ASN A 146 12.02 -11.96 -14.85
N ALA A 147 10.71 -12.17 -14.75
CA ALA A 147 9.97 -12.28 -13.50
C ALA A 147 9.01 -13.47 -13.58
N THR A 148 9.16 -14.42 -12.66
CA THR A 148 8.28 -15.60 -12.59
C THR A 148 7.57 -15.63 -11.25
N ILE A 149 6.25 -15.81 -11.26
CA ILE A 149 5.49 -16.01 -10.01
C ILE A 149 5.81 -17.41 -9.48
N THR A 150 6.43 -17.48 -8.29
CA THR A 150 6.72 -18.74 -7.59
C THR A 150 5.62 -19.12 -6.60
N LYS A 151 4.87 -18.13 -6.12
CA LYS A 151 3.66 -18.31 -5.32
C LYS A 151 2.66 -17.21 -5.66
N ALA A 152 1.46 -17.58 -6.10
CA ALA A 152 0.40 -16.61 -6.37
C ALA A 152 0.03 -15.83 -5.10
N SER A 153 -0.24 -14.53 -5.27
CA SER A 153 -0.95 -13.74 -4.27
C SER A 153 -2.43 -14.08 -4.28
N ALA A 154 -3.16 -13.74 -3.23
CA ALA A 154 -4.62 -13.74 -3.22
C ALA A 154 -5.11 -12.33 -2.85
N ASN A 155 -6.02 -11.77 -3.64
CA ASN A 155 -6.52 -10.42 -3.42
C ASN A 155 -7.33 -10.31 -2.13
N LYS A 156 -7.25 -9.15 -1.46
CA LYS A 156 -8.19 -8.80 -0.39
C LYS A 156 -9.51 -8.42 -1.06
N ILE A 157 -10.64 -8.93 -0.57
CA ILE A 157 -11.97 -8.56 -1.07
C ILE A 157 -12.68 -7.80 0.03
N VAL A 158 -13.05 -6.55 -0.29
CA VAL A 158 -13.77 -5.64 0.60
C VAL A 158 -15.13 -5.37 -0.01
N GLU A 159 -16.20 -5.67 0.72
CA GLU A 159 -17.54 -5.24 0.36
C GLU A 159 -17.83 -3.87 0.95
N ILE A 160 -18.29 -2.95 0.11
CA ILE A 160 -18.62 -1.56 0.47
C ILE A 160 -20.12 -1.32 0.39
N GLY A 161 -20.60 -0.42 1.24
CA GLY A 161 -22.03 -0.16 1.38
C GLY A 161 -22.69 0.46 0.16
N GLY A 162 -23.67 -0.26 -0.40
CA GLY A 162 -24.49 0.14 -1.54
C GLY A 162 -25.97 0.36 -1.22
N ALA A 163 -26.40 0.21 0.03
CA ALA A 163 -27.81 0.36 0.40
C ALA A 163 -28.35 1.78 0.13
N ASN A 164 -29.68 1.91 0.11
CA ASN A 164 -30.37 3.20 -0.02
C ASN A 164 -30.28 4.08 1.24
N TYR A 165 -29.72 3.56 2.33
CA TYR A 165 -29.47 4.28 3.58
C TYR A 165 -27.98 4.28 3.97
N THR A 166 -27.62 5.13 4.93
CA THR A 166 -26.25 5.25 5.46
C THR A 166 -26.19 4.75 6.89
N SER A 167 -25.01 4.26 7.29
CA SER A 167 -24.72 4.01 8.69
C SER A 167 -23.27 4.34 9.01
N ASN A 168 -23.08 4.86 10.21
CA ASN A 168 -21.78 5.11 10.82
C ASN A 168 -21.72 4.55 12.25
N TYR A 169 -22.61 3.60 12.55
CA TYR A 169 -22.64 2.93 13.84
C TYR A 169 -21.28 2.29 14.14
N LYS A 170 -20.77 2.57 15.34
CA LYS A 170 -19.58 1.92 15.88
C LYS A 170 -20.04 0.89 16.89
N ALA A 171 -19.60 -0.35 16.68
CA ALA A 171 -19.91 -1.44 17.58
C ALA A 171 -19.48 -1.12 19.02
N LYS A 172 -20.25 -1.63 19.97
CA LYS A 172 -20.09 -1.45 21.42
C LYS A 172 -20.05 -2.83 22.10
N VAL A 173 -19.48 -2.86 23.29
CA VAL A 173 -19.49 -4.06 24.13
C VAL A 173 -20.95 -4.47 24.39
N GLY A 174 -21.25 -5.75 24.22
CA GLY A 174 -22.58 -6.32 24.34
C GLY A 174 -23.34 -6.48 23.02
N ASP A 175 -22.90 -5.83 21.94
CA ASP A 175 -23.56 -5.95 20.63
C ASP A 175 -23.49 -7.37 20.09
N LYS A 176 -24.50 -7.70 19.28
CA LYS A 176 -24.49 -8.85 18.37
C LYS A 176 -23.92 -8.43 17.02
N ILE A 177 -22.98 -9.20 16.51
CA ILE A 177 -22.34 -9.02 15.21
C ILE A 177 -22.34 -10.34 14.45
N TYR A 178 -22.10 -10.27 13.14
CA TYR A 178 -22.14 -11.41 12.23
C TYR A 178 -20.85 -11.49 11.44
N VAL A 179 -20.34 -12.70 11.23
CA VAL A 179 -19.13 -12.94 10.43
C VAL A 179 -19.40 -12.64 8.95
N THR A 180 -18.51 -11.89 8.31
CA THR A 180 -18.64 -11.52 6.89
C THR A 180 -17.73 -12.32 5.96
N SER A 181 -16.61 -12.82 6.48
CA SER A 181 -15.66 -13.64 5.72
C SER A 181 -16.04 -15.12 5.71
N ASP A 182 -15.68 -15.84 4.65
CA ASP A 182 -15.92 -17.29 4.54
C ASP A 182 -15.27 -18.07 5.69
N GLU A 183 -14.11 -17.59 6.16
CA GLU A 183 -13.37 -18.14 7.29
C GLU A 183 -12.77 -17.04 8.17
N LEU A 184 -13.25 -16.92 9.41
CA LEU A 184 -12.74 -15.99 10.40
C LEU A 184 -12.02 -16.73 11.53
N ALA A 185 -10.72 -16.49 11.69
CA ALA A 185 -9.96 -17.10 12.79
C ALA A 185 -10.32 -16.47 14.14
N VAL A 186 -10.55 -17.31 15.14
CA VAL A 186 -10.63 -16.90 16.55
C VAL A 186 -9.26 -17.10 17.17
N ARG A 187 -8.68 -16.05 17.73
CA ARG A 187 -7.33 -16.00 18.32
C ARG A 187 -7.41 -15.95 19.84
N ALA A 188 -6.37 -16.40 20.54
CA ALA A 188 -6.31 -16.29 22.01
C ALA A 188 -6.07 -14.86 22.51
N GLU A 189 -5.38 -14.03 21.71
CA GLU A 189 -5.08 -12.63 21.98
C GLU A 189 -5.39 -11.76 20.75
N ALA A 190 -5.45 -10.43 20.93
CA ALA A 190 -5.76 -9.44 19.89
C ALA A 190 -4.59 -9.21 18.92
N THR A 191 -4.03 -10.28 18.35
CA THR A 191 -2.91 -10.26 17.41
C THR A 191 -2.93 -11.48 16.49
N GLU A 192 -2.51 -11.29 15.23
CA GLU A 192 -2.42 -12.36 14.23
C GLU A 192 -1.38 -13.43 14.57
N GLU A 193 -0.41 -13.09 15.40
CA GLU A 193 0.64 -14.03 15.84
C GLU A 193 0.13 -14.98 16.95
N SER A 194 -1.02 -14.66 17.54
CA SER A 194 -1.58 -15.46 18.62
C SER A 194 -2.10 -16.82 18.12
N ARG A 195 -2.07 -17.80 19.02
CA ARG A 195 -2.62 -19.14 18.76
C ARG A 195 -4.06 -19.05 18.26
N LYS A 196 -4.32 -19.66 17.12
CA LYS A 196 -5.67 -19.87 16.59
C LYS A 196 -6.39 -20.92 17.45
N ILE A 197 -7.56 -20.55 17.97
CA ILE A 197 -8.46 -21.40 18.77
C ILE A 197 -9.37 -22.20 17.83
N THR A 198 -10.04 -21.52 16.90
CA THR A 198 -10.95 -22.14 15.92
C THR A 198 -11.11 -21.24 14.69
N THR A 199 -11.91 -21.69 13.70
CA THR A 199 -12.41 -20.88 12.59
C THR A 199 -13.93 -20.78 12.69
N LEU A 200 -14.45 -19.58 12.51
CA LEU A 200 -15.87 -19.27 12.35
C LEU A 200 -16.22 -19.14 10.86
N LYS A 201 -17.46 -19.47 10.51
CA LYS A 201 -18.00 -19.36 9.14
C LYS A 201 -18.85 -18.11 8.99
N LYS A 202 -19.03 -17.69 7.74
CA LYS A 202 -19.90 -16.56 7.36
C LYS A 202 -21.28 -16.69 8.02
N GLU A 203 -21.86 -15.55 8.38
CA GLU A 203 -23.19 -15.40 9.02
C GLU A 203 -23.30 -15.90 10.47
N GLU A 204 -22.26 -16.48 11.06
CA GLU A 204 -22.30 -16.85 12.49
C GLU A 204 -22.47 -15.60 13.38
N GLU A 205 -23.45 -15.67 14.30
CA GLU A 205 -23.74 -14.61 15.27
C GLU A 205 -22.77 -14.66 16.45
N LEU A 206 -22.12 -13.54 16.75
CA LEU A 206 -21.16 -13.38 17.83
C LEU A 206 -21.63 -12.27 18.79
N LYS A 207 -21.29 -12.40 20.07
CA LYS A 207 -21.48 -11.32 21.05
C LYS A 207 -20.16 -10.66 21.41
N ILE A 208 -20.09 -9.33 21.32
CA ILE A 208 -18.89 -8.58 21.71
C ILE A 208 -18.76 -8.55 23.23
N LEU A 209 -17.59 -8.93 23.73
CA LEU A 209 -17.20 -8.84 25.13
C LEU A 209 -16.21 -7.70 25.39
N GLU A 210 -15.33 -7.41 24.45
CA GLU A 210 -14.29 -6.39 24.57
C GLU A 210 -13.95 -5.83 23.19
N ILE A 211 -13.57 -4.55 23.13
CA ILE A 211 -13.19 -3.87 21.91
C ILE A 211 -11.79 -3.30 22.09
N THR A 212 -10.90 -3.66 21.17
CA THR A 212 -9.65 -2.93 20.91
C THR A 212 -9.74 -2.29 19.53
N GLN A 213 -8.69 -1.60 19.07
CA GLN A 213 -8.76 -0.83 17.83
C GLN A 213 -9.22 -1.66 16.61
N ASN A 214 -8.63 -2.84 16.39
CA ASN A 214 -8.89 -3.68 15.21
C ASN A 214 -9.47 -5.07 15.55
N TRP A 215 -9.66 -5.37 16.84
CA TRP A 215 -10.11 -6.68 17.30
C TRP A 215 -11.28 -6.58 18.26
N TYR A 216 -12.20 -7.52 18.11
CA TYR A 216 -13.26 -7.76 19.07
C TYR A 216 -12.99 -9.06 19.81
N LYS A 217 -13.02 -9.02 21.14
CA LYS A 217 -13.15 -10.22 21.93
C LYS A 217 -14.61 -10.63 21.88
N ILE A 218 -14.88 -11.87 21.51
CA ILE A 218 -16.22 -12.37 21.29
C ILE A 218 -16.54 -13.55 22.21
N SER A 219 -17.84 -13.75 22.44
CA SER A 219 -18.41 -15.00 22.92
C SER A 219 -19.18 -15.64 21.77
N TYR A 220 -18.91 -16.92 21.52
CA TYR A 220 -19.65 -17.74 20.56
C TYR A 220 -19.78 -19.15 21.12
N GLN A 221 -21.01 -19.59 21.41
CA GLN A 221 -21.25 -20.85 22.13
C GLN A 221 -20.39 -20.93 23.41
N ASN A 222 -19.52 -21.93 23.53
CA ASN A 222 -18.59 -22.10 24.66
C ASN A 222 -17.18 -21.55 24.38
N ILE A 223 -16.99 -20.80 23.29
CA ILE A 223 -15.70 -20.26 22.84
C ILE A 223 -15.63 -18.77 23.16
N THR A 224 -14.51 -18.38 23.76
CA THR A 224 -14.12 -16.97 23.92
C THR A 224 -12.77 -16.76 23.25
N GLY A 225 -12.64 -15.69 22.48
CA GLY A 225 -11.39 -15.32 21.82
C GLY A 225 -11.53 -14.04 21.02
N TRP A 226 -10.49 -13.69 20.28
CA TRP A 226 -10.39 -12.45 19.52
C TRP A 226 -10.58 -12.69 18.03
N VAL A 227 -11.41 -11.88 17.38
CA VAL A 227 -11.62 -11.89 15.94
C VAL A 227 -11.35 -10.50 15.37
N LYS A 228 -10.97 -10.43 14.09
CA LYS A 228 -10.80 -9.16 13.39
C LYS A 228 -12.13 -8.42 13.28
N ALA A 229 -12.14 -7.16 13.71
CA ALA A 229 -13.33 -6.32 13.62
C ALA A 229 -13.79 -6.08 12.18
N GLU A 230 -12.84 -5.96 11.24
CA GLU A 230 -13.11 -5.72 9.82
C GLU A 230 -13.83 -6.89 9.11
N CYS A 231 -13.80 -8.09 9.68
CA CYS A 231 -14.48 -9.29 9.17
C CYS A 231 -15.84 -9.52 9.85
N THR A 232 -16.45 -8.48 10.41
CA THR A 232 -17.72 -8.56 11.12
C THR A 232 -18.62 -7.36 10.81
N ILE A 233 -19.93 -7.56 10.94
CA ILE A 233 -20.93 -6.50 10.78
C ILE A 233 -22.00 -6.60 11.87
N TYR A 234 -22.48 -5.46 12.39
CA TYR A 234 -23.55 -5.44 13.41
C TYR A 234 -24.97 -5.63 12.81
N ILE A 235 -25.04 -5.69 11.49
CA ILE A 235 -26.28 -5.76 10.73
C ILE A 235 -26.66 -7.22 10.64
N ASN A 236 -27.78 -7.57 11.24
CA ASN A 236 -28.36 -8.89 11.04
C ASN A 236 -28.70 -9.06 9.54
N PRO A 237 -28.08 -10.03 8.84
CA PRO A 237 -28.37 -10.31 7.44
C PRO A 237 -29.82 -10.79 7.22
N ASN A 238 -30.48 -11.28 8.27
CA ASN A 238 -31.86 -11.81 8.24
C ASN A 238 -32.91 -10.81 8.77
N ALA A 239 -32.56 -9.56 9.05
CA ALA A 239 -33.50 -8.55 9.58
C ALA A 239 -34.07 -7.63 8.48
N SER A 240 -35.34 -7.26 8.60
CA SER A 240 -36.02 -6.32 7.69
C SER A 240 -35.40 -4.90 7.74
N GLU A 241 -35.53 -4.17 6.63
CA GLU A 241 -34.84 -2.89 6.36
C GLU A 241 -35.20 -1.74 7.32
N GLU A 242 -36.27 -1.86 8.12
CA GLU A 242 -36.91 -0.74 8.82
C GLU A 242 -36.21 -0.25 10.11
N GLN A 243 -35.12 -0.88 10.58
CA GLN A 243 -34.52 -0.57 11.90
C GLN A 243 -33.12 0.07 11.88
N LYS A 244 -32.63 0.63 10.78
CA LYS A 244 -31.20 1.02 10.69
C LYS A 244 -30.99 2.46 10.19
N GLN A 245 -31.35 3.45 11.01
CA GLN A 245 -30.77 4.80 10.92
C GLN A 245 -30.14 5.18 12.25
N THR A 246 -28.84 5.44 12.24
CA THR A 246 -28.18 6.15 13.32
C THR A 246 -27.44 7.33 12.72
N THR A 247 -27.84 8.54 13.13
CA THR A 247 -27.20 9.79 12.72
C THR A 247 -26.01 10.01 13.65
N ALA A 248 -24.79 9.59 13.29
CA ALA A 248 -23.64 10.10 14.06
C ALA A 248 -23.43 11.60 13.83
N GLU A 249 -22.87 12.23 14.85
CA GLU A 249 -22.37 13.60 14.83
C GLU A 249 -21.40 13.79 13.67
N THR A 250 -21.90 14.44 12.62
CA THR A 250 -21.07 14.88 11.52
C THR A 250 -20.26 16.07 12.01
N LYS A 251 -18.93 15.94 12.06
CA LYS A 251 -18.06 17.07 12.41
C LYS A 251 -18.35 18.22 11.45
N THR A 252 -18.62 19.39 12.01
CA THR A 252 -18.78 20.63 11.24
C THR A 252 -17.46 20.98 10.55
N LYS A 253 -17.54 21.79 9.48
CA LYS A 253 -16.36 22.33 8.81
C LYS A 253 -15.38 22.98 9.80
N GLY A 254 -15.89 23.77 10.75
CA GLY A 254 -15.06 24.44 11.77
C GLY A 254 -14.29 23.44 12.66
N GLN A 255 -14.95 22.36 13.09
CA GLN A 255 -14.31 21.29 13.86
C GLN A 255 -13.27 20.50 13.06
N LEU A 256 -13.46 20.37 11.75
CA LEU A 256 -12.49 19.71 10.87
C LEU A 256 -11.28 20.61 10.61
N LEU A 257 -11.51 21.89 10.32
CA LEU A 257 -10.46 22.89 10.12
C LEU A 257 -9.60 23.10 11.37
N SER A 258 -10.16 23.01 12.58
CA SER A 258 -9.38 23.13 13.81
C SER A 258 -8.38 21.99 14.02
N THR A 259 -8.57 20.85 13.36
CA THR A 259 -7.65 19.71 13.38
C THR A 259 -6.64 19.70 12.23
N LEU A 260 -6.86 20.55 11.21
CA LEU A 260 -5.98 20.63 10.05
C LEU A 260 -4.69 21.35 10.43
N SER A 261 -3.57 20.65 10.28
CA SER A 261 -2.25 21.19 10.57
C SER A 261 -1.21 20.49 9.69
N ILE A 262 -0.19 21.21 9.26
CA ILE A 262 0.94 20.62 8.51
C ILE A 262 1.69 19.54 9.34
N ASN A 263 1.57 19.62 10.66
CA ASN A 263 2.16 18.68 11.62
C ASN A 263 1.15 17.61 12.11
N MET A 264 -0.04 17.51 11.51
CA MET A 264 -1.03 16.51 11.90
C MET A 264 -0.51 15.08 11.68
N GLN A 265 -0.99 14.14 12.50
CA GLN A 265 -0.64 12.73 12.39
C GLN A 265 -1.42 12.09 11.24
N LEU A 266 -0.72 11.63 10.21
CA LEU A 266 -1.29 11.06 8.99
C LEU A 266 -1.58 9.56 9.09
N ASN A 267 -1.10 8.89 10.13
CA ASN A 267 -1.54 7.54 10.54
C ASN A 267 -2.79 7.57 11.43
N LYS A 268 -3.63 8.58 11.23
CA LYS A 268 -4.92 8.76 11.89
C LYS A 268 -5.95 9.18 10.85
N PRO A 269 -7.19 8.66 10.93
CA PRO A 269 -8.30 9.07 10.09
C PRO A 269 -8.51 10.59 10.11
N SER A 270 -8.90 11.16 8.98
CA SER A 270 -9.31 12.55 8.85
C SER A 270 -10.55 12.87 9.68
N GLY A 271 -11.40 11.86 9.92
CA GLY A 271 -12.66 12.01 10.64
C GLY A 271 -13.78 12.59 9.78
N LEU A 272 -13.59 12.71 8.47
CA LEU A 272 -14.63 13.06 7.52
C LEU A 272 -15.58 11.88 7.30
N THR A 273 -16.85 12.19 7.03
CA THR A 273 -17.82 11.20 6.55
C THR A 273 -17.61 10.90 5.07
N LEU A 274 -18.16 9.79 4.57
CA LEU A 274 -18.15 9.46 3.14
C LEU A 274 -18.70 10.60 2.27
N GLU A 275 -19.78 11.26 2.71
CA GLU A 275 -20.37 12.38 1.98
C GLU A 275 -19.46 13.62 2.00
N GLN A 276 -18.73 13.86 3.09
CA GLN A 276 -17.72 14.92 3.14
C GLN A 276 -16.53 14.62 2.22
N PHE A 277 -16.11 13.36 2.08
CA PHE A 277 -15.10 12.95 1.08
C PHE A 277 -15.59 13.24 -0.34
N LYS A 278 -16.81 12.81 -0.69
CA LYS A 278 -17.41 13.08 -2.01
C LYS A 278 -17.51 14.59 -2.28
N LYS A 279 -17.96 15.37 -1.30
CA LYS A 279 -18.06 16.83 -1.40
C LYS A 279 -16.69 17.48 -1.61
N ALA A 280 -15.68 17.08 -0.83
CA ALA A 280 -14.33 17.63 -0.94
C ALA A 280 -13.70 17.33 -2.31
N LEU A 281 -13.94 16.13 -2.86
CA LEU A 281 -13.29 15.66 -4.09
C LEU A 281 -14.06 15.95 -5.39
N SER A 282 -15.31 16.43 -5.31
CA SER A 282 -16.02 16.95 -6.49
C SER A 282 -15.52 18.35 -6.85
N ASP A 283 -14.69 18.48 -7.88
CA ASP A 283 -14.08 19.75 -8.31
C ASP A 283 -14.21 19.97 -9.83
N SER A 284 -14.16 21.23 -10.26
CA SER A 284 -14.06 21.56 -11.69
C SER A 284 -12.65 21.35 -12.25
N LYS A 285 -11.62 21.34 -11.39
CA LYS A 285 -10.24 20.98 -11.78
C LYS A 285 -10.08 19.49 -12.08
N ASP A 286 -10.97 18.64 -11.56
CA ASP A 286 -11.03 17.22 -11.89
C ASP A 286 -11.80 17.01 -13.21
N THR A 287 -11.17 17.41 -14.32
CA THR A 287 -11.83 17.48 -15.64
C THR A 287 -12.34 16.12 -16.14
N ASN A 288 -11.67 15.03 -15.77
CA ASN A 288 -12.06 13.66 -16.11
C ASN A 288 -12.94 12.98 -15.04
N LYS A 289 -13.27 13.70 -13.96
CA LYS A 289 -14.06 13.19 -12.84
C LYS A 289 -13.44 11.97 -12.15
N ILE A 290 -12.11 11.87 -12.18
CA ILE A 290 -11.39 10.72 -11.64
C ILE A 290 -11.46 10.73 -10.11
N PHE A 291 -11.16 11.86 -9.46
CA PHE A 291 -11.23 11.95 -7.99
C PHE A 291 -12.67 11.93 -7.49
N GLU A 292 -13.60 12.57 -8.21
CA GLU A 292 -15.02 12.58 -7.87
C GLU A 292 -15.61 11.15 -7.89
N LYS A 293 -15.38 10.39 -8.97
CA LYS A 293 -15.89 9.02 -9.13
C LYS A 293 -15.22 7.99 -8.22
N ASN A 294 -14.03 8.30 -7.69
CA ASN A 294 -13.25 7.41 -6.83
C ASN A 294 -13.15 7.91 -5.38
N ALA A 295 -13.93 8.94 -5.01
CA ALA A 295 -13.86 9.59 -3.71
C ALA A 295 -14.05 8.62 -2.53
N GLU A 296 -14.92 7.62 -2.70
CA GLU A 296 -15.21 6.64 -1.66
C GLU A 296 -14.02 5.75 -1.32
N TYR A 297 -13.13 5.46 -2.28
CA TYR A 297 -11.97 4.62 -2.01
C TYR A 297 -10.97 5.31 -1.07
N PHE A 298 -10.84 6.63 -1.13
CA PHE A 298 -10.06 7.39 -0.14
C PHE A 298 -10.67 7.36 1.26
N TYR A 299 -12.01 7.27 1.35
CA TYR A 299 -12.69 7.04 2.62
C TYR A 299 -12.44 5.61 3.12
N TYR A 300 -12.60 4.59 2.27
CA TYR A 300 -12.48 3.20 2.71
C TYR A 300 -11.04 2.81 3.09
N ILE A 301 -10.02 3.24 2.36
CA ILE A 301 -8.62 3.03 2.77
C ILE A 301 -8.30 3.69 4.12
N GLU A 302 -8.92 4.83 4.43
CA GLU A 302 -8.81 5.46 5.75
C GLU A 302 -9.38 4.54 6.86
N LYS A 303 -10.51 3.88 6.61
CA LYS A 303 -11.11 2.92 7.56
C LYS A 303 -10.30 1.64 7.68
N GLN A 304 -9.81 1.11 6.56
CA GLN A 304 -9.11 -0.17 6.49
C GLN A 304 -7.69 -0.10 7.07
N TYR A 305 -6.98 1.00 6.83
CA TYR A 305 -5.53 1.08 7.11
C TYR A 305 -5.16 2.11 8.17
N ASN A 306 -6.15 2.76 8.80
CA ASN A 306 -5.93 3.78 9.83
C ASN A 306 -4.95 4.87 9.34
N ILE A 307 -5.25 5.42 8.16
CA ILE A 307 -4.49 6.49 7.48
C ILE A 307 -5.43 7.66 7.18
N ASN A 308 -4.91 8.88 7.07
CA ASN A 308 -5.70 10.03 6.65
C ASN A 308 -5.99 9.97 5.14
N GLY A 309 -7.26 9.76 4.76
CA GLY A 309 -7.66 9.59 3.36
C GLY A 309 -7.55 10.87 2.54
N ILE A 310 -7.78 12.05 3.15
CA ILE A 310 -7.61 13.34 2.48
C ILE A 310 -6.15 13.62 2.14
N PHE A 311 -5.22 13.17 2.98
CA PHE A 311 -3.79 13.18 2.67
C PHE A 311 -3.49 12.32 1.44
N VAL A 312 -3.96 11.08 1.39
CA VAL A 312 -3.72 10.20 0.23
C VAL A 312 -4.32 10.81 -1.04
N ALA A 313 -5.53 11.37 -0.98
CA ALA A 313 -6.13 12.09 -2.09
C ALA A 313 -5.29 13.32 -2.51
N SER A 314 -4.77 14.07 -1.54
CA SER A 314 -3.94 15.26 -1.79
C SER A 314 -2.63 14.92 -2.48
N VAL A 315 -1.98 13.81 -2.11
CA VAL A 315 -0.82 13.29 -2.85
C VAL A 315 -1.23 12.93 -4.27
N GLY A 316 -2.30 12.14 -4.46
CA GLY A 316 -2.77 11.78 -5.80
C GLY A 316 -3.05 13.00 -6.69
N ILE A 317 -3.69 14.03 -6.15
CA ILE A 317 -3.95 15.29 -6.87
C ILE A 317 -2.64 15.99 -7.26
N HIS A 318 -1.66 16.01 -6.35
CA HIS A 318 -0.35 16.61 -6.58
C HIS A 318 0.45 15.88 -7.66
N GLU A 319 0.54 14.55 -7.56
CA GLU A 319 1.35 13.72 -8.45
C GLU A 319 0.74 13.56 -9.85
N SER A 320 -0.60 13.57 -9.97
CA SER A 320 -1.28 13.35 -11.25
C SER A 320 -1.89 14.59 -11.89
N ALA A 321 -1.69 15.77 -11.30
CA ALA A 321 -2.36 17.02 -11.70
C ALA A 321 -3.87 16.83 -11.85
N TRP A 322 -4.56 16.46 -10.76
CA TRP A 322 -5.99 16.10 -10.77
C TRP A 322 -6.34 14.99 -11.77
N GLY A 323 -5.47 13.99 -11.91
CA GLY A 323 -5.74 12.80 -12.73
C GLY A 323 -5.54 13.03 -14.23
N THR A 324 -5.00 14.17 -14.64
CA THR A 324 -4.78 14.52 -16.05
C THR A 324 -3.43 14.05 -16.59
N SER A 325 -2.51 13.62 -15.72
CA SER A 325 -1.22 13.07 -16.17
C SER A 325 -1.39 11.84 -17.07
N LYS A 326 -0.46 11.67 -18.02
CA LYS A 326 -0.47 10.52 -18.95
C LYS A 326 -0.45 9.18 -18.21
N ILE A 327 0.32 9.07 -17.12
CA ILE A 327 0.41 7.84 -16.31
C ILE A 327 -0.92 7.57 -15.60
N ALA A 328 -1.58 8.61 -15.05
CA ALA A 328 -2.90 8.44 -14.45
C ALA A 328 -3.92 7.93 -15.48
N LEU A 329 -4.03 8.58 -16.64
CA LEU A 329 -5.02 8.25 -17.66
C LEU A 329 -4.80 6.89 -18.33
N GLN A 330 -3.54 6.52 -18.60
CA GLN A 330 -3.23 5.33 -19.39
C GLN A 330 -2.94 4.10 -18.53
N LYS A 331 -2.59 4.28 -17.24
CA LYS A 331 -2.20 3.20 -16.33
C LYS A 331 -3.02 3.13 -15.06
N ASN A 332 -4.06 3.96 -14.93
CA ASN A 332 -4.86 4.12 -13.72
C ASN A 332 -4.02 4.38 -12.46
N ASN A 333 -2.88 5.05 -12.61
CA ASN A 333 -1.88 5.25 -11.57
C ASN A 333 -1.81 6.73 -11.18
N LEU A 334 -2.54 7.11 -10.12
CA LEU A 334 -2.66 8.50 -9.66
C LEU A 334 -1.40 9.08 -9.03
N PHE A 335 -0.39 8.25 -8.79
CA PHE A 335 0.73 8.59 -7.93
C PHE A 335 2.09 8.50 -8.60
N GLY A 336 2.11 8.14 -9.89
CA GLY A 336 3.36 7.84 -10.58
C GLY A 336 4.12 6.67 -9.95
N TYR A 337 3.42 5.75 -9.25
CA TYR A 337 4.09 4.67 -8.52
C TYR A 337 4.85 3.74 -9.49
N GLY A 338 6.14 3.51 -9.21
CA GLY A 338 7.06 2.78 -10.09
C GLY A 338 7.64 3.60 -11.25
N ALA A 339 7.30 4.88 -11.40
CA ALA A 339 7.93 5.74 -12.39
C ALA A 339 9.35 6.13 -11.90
N TYR A 340 10.38 5.67 -12.62
CA TYR A 340 11.77 6.05 -12.37
C TYR A 340 12.19 7.16 -13.33
N ASP A 341 13.09 8.06 -12.92
CA ASP A 341 13.51 9.23 -13.71
C ASP A 341 14.03 8.87 -15.12
N SER A 342 14.69 7.72 -15.24
CA SER A 342 15.25 7.22 -16.50
C SER A 342 14.21 6.67 -17.48
N ASN A 343 13.05 6.24 -16.98
CA ASN A 343 12.00 5.61 -17.79
C ASN A 343 10.62 5.70 -17.11
N PRO A 344 10.10 6.93 -16.88
CA PRO A 344 8.99 7.15 -15.96
C PRO A 344 7.70 6.47 -16.44
N TYR A 345 7.44 6.48 -17.76
CA TYR A 345 6.23 5.88 -18.29
C TYR A 345 6.28 4.34 -18.28
N ASN A 346 7.37 3.69 -18.71
CA ASN A 346 7.38 2.22 -18.81
C ASN A 346 7.57 1.54 -17.46
N GLY A 347 8.34 2.14 -16.54
CA GLY A 347 8.50 1.62 -15.17
C GLY A 347 7.25 1.75 -14.31
N ALA A 348 6.39 2.74 -14.60
CA ALA A 348 5.17 2.96 -13.83
C ALA A 348 4.25 1.73 -13.86
N TYR A 349 3.69 1.40 -12.70
CA TYR A 349 2.79 0.26 -12.56
C TYR A 349 1.49 0.51 -13.33
N ASN A 350 0.92 -0.55 -13.87
CA ASN A 350 -0.37 -0.55 -14.57
C ASN A 350 -1.47 -1.19 -13.71
N PHE A 351 -2.44 -0.38 -13.31
CA PHE A 351 -3.59 -0.83 -12.53
C PHE A 351 -4.82 -1.02 -13.41
N THR A 352 -5.70 -1.93 -13.01
CA THR A 352 -6.96 -2.19 -13.73
C THR A 352 -7.91 -1.01 -13.56
N ASN A 353 -7.89 -0.41 -12.36
CA ASN A 353 -8.75 0.71 -11.98
C ASN A 353 -8.02 1.58 -10.95
N TYR A 354 -8.52 2.79 -10.73
CA TYR A 354 -7.88 3.74 -9.81
C TYR A 354 -7.92 3.27 -8.35
N SER A 355 -8.93 2.49 -7.95
CA SER A 355 -9.07 1.98 -6.57
C SER A 355 -7.89 1.11 -6.15
N GLU A 356 -7.35 0.28 -7.06
CA GLU A 356 -6.14 -0.51 -6.82
C GLU A 356 -4.92 0.38 -6.52
N SER A 357 -4.73 1.46 -7.27
CA SER A 357 -3.61 2.39 -7.05
C SER A 357 -3.74 3.15 -5.73
N ILE A 358 -4.97 3.55 -5.37
CA ILE A 358 -5.29 4.25 -4.11
C ILE A 358 -5.01 3.34 -2.92
N ASP A 359 -5.48 2.10 -2.99
CA ASP A 359 -5.28 1.09 -1.96
C ASP A 359 -3.80 0.74 -1.75
N LEU A 360 -3.09 0.43 -2.85
CA LEU A 360 -1.69 0.08 -2.78
C LEU A 360 -0.86 1.21 -2.17
N LEU A 361 -1.06 2.46 -2.60
CA LEU A 361 -0.26 3.54 -2.06
C LEU A 361 -0.58 3.83 -0.58
N ALA A 362 -1.84 3.68 -0.18
CA ALA A 362 -2.20 3.76 1.24
C ALA A 362 -1.43 2.72 2.06
N ARG A 363 -1.38 1.47 1.57
CA ARG A 363 -0.62 0.38 2.18
C ARG A 363 0.89 0.63 2.22
N VAL A 364 1.45 1.22 1.17
CA VAL A 364 2.88 1.63 1.10
C VAL A 364 3.17 2.70 2.15
N PHE A 365 2.34 3.74 2.25
CA PHE A 365 2.52 4.79 3.27
C PHE A 365 2.49 4.20 4.69
N VAL A 366 1.50 3.35 4.98
CA VAL A 366 1.35 2.70 6.29
C VAL A 366 2.52 1.79 6.62
N LYS A 367 3.03 1.00 5.66
CA LYS A 367 4.09 0.01 5.86
C LYS A 367 5.48 0.63 5.99
N TYR A 368 5.78 1.66 5.20
CA TYR A 368 7.16 2.16 5.09
C TYR A 368 7.40 3.57 5.63
N TYR A 369 6.38 4.45 5.65
CA TYR A 369 6.58 5.89 5.92
C TYR A 369 5.93 6.38 7.22
N LEU A 370 4.75 5.88 7.54
CA LEU A 370 3.89 6.46 8.57
C LEU A 370 4.04 5.84 9.95
N ASN A 371 4.55 4.62 10.04
CA ASN A 371 4.64 3.90 11.31
C ASN A 371 6.08 3.44 11.58
N PRO A 372 6.53 3.50 12.85
CA PRO A 372 7.81 2.91 13.26
C PRO A 372 7.87 1.41 12.93
N ALA A 373 9.08 0.91 12.70
CA ALA A 373 9.32 -0.52 12.50
C ALA A 373 8.71 -1.35 13.64
N GLY A 374 8.04 -2.46 13.32
CA GLY A 374 7.41 -3.35 14.30
C GLY A 374 5.99 -2.96 14.73
N THR A 375 5.45 -1.83 14.25
CA THR A 375 4.05 -1.45 14.50
C THR A 375 3.11 -2.43 13.80
N SER A 376 2.14 -3.01 14.50
CA SER A 376 1.10 -3.84 13.87
C SER A 376 0.30 -3.04 12.84
N ILE A 377 0.16 -3.56 11.63
CA ILE A 377 -0.60 -2.97 10.53
C ILE A 377 -1.61 -3.99 9.97
N TYR A 378 -2.21 -3.69 8.82
CA TYR A 378 -3.19 -4.54 8.16
C TYR A 378 -2.63 -5.95 7.84
N GLY A 379 -3.53 -6.92 7.65
CA GLY A 379 -3.15 -8.26 7.21
C GLY A 379 -2.28 -9.06 8.20
N GLY A 380 -2.12 -8.58 9.45
CA GLY A 380 -1.20 -9.18 10.42
C GLY A 380 0.25 -8.82 10.24
N GLU A 381 0.55 -7.92 9.31
CA GLU A 381 1.92 -7.48 9.06
C GLU A 381 2.41 -6.52 10.15
N LYS A 382 3.73 -6.34 10.17
CA LYS A 382 4.38 -5.27 10.90
C LYS A 382 4.90 -4.24 9.92
N ALA A 383 4.75 -2.96 10.25
CA ALA A 383 5.39 -1.89 9.50
C ALA A 383 6.90 -2.13 9.45
N ALA A 384 7.47 -2.02 8.25
CA ALA A 384 8.92 -2.08 8.07
C ALA A 384 9.57 -0.79 8.57
N GLY A 385 8.88 0.35 8.41
CA GLY A 385 9.35 1.66 8.87
C GLY A 385 10.66 2.14 8.22
N THR A 386 11.07 1.54 7.10
CA THR A 386 12.34 1.82 6.41
C THR A 386 12.54 3.30 6.07
N TYR A 387 11.44 4.02 5.84
CA TYR A 387 11.45 5.44 5.48
C TYR A 387 10.82 6.33 6.56
N TYR A 388 10.54 5.77 7.74
CA TYR A 388 9.87 6.48 8.82
C TYR A 388 10.74 7.62 9.38
N ASN A 389 10.22 8.85 9.31
CA ASN A 389 10.82 10.05 9.90
C ASN A 389 9.75 10.87 10.67
N GLY A 390 8.74 10.18 11.18
CA GLY A 390 7.54 10.77 11.79
C GLY A 390 6.32 10.71 10.87
N PRO A 391 5.10 10.59 11.44
CA PRO A 391 3.86 10.38 10.68
C PRO A 391 3.27 11.70 10.15
N THR A 392 4.09 12.68 9.78
CA THR A 392 3.66 14.00 9.30
C THR A 392 4.11 14.20 7.86
N LEU A 393 3.56 15.19 7.15
CA LEU A 393 3.99 15.52 5.79
C LEU A 393 5.50 15.77 5.70
N LYS A 394 6.06 16.47 6.70
CA LYS A 394 7.51 16.72 6.79
C LYS A 394 8.30 15.42 7.00
N GLY A 395 7.79 14.51 7.83
CA GLY A 395 8.41 13.20 8.03
C GLY A 395 8.45 12.40 6.73
N ILE A 396 7.31 12.30 6.03
CA ILE A 396 7.23 11.62 4.73
C ILE A 396 8.19 12.26 3.71
N ASN A 397 8.20 13.59 3.60
CA ASN A 397 9.04 14.30 2.63
C ASN A 397 10.54 14.04 2.80
N THR A 398 10.99 13.59 3.97
CA THR A 398 12.41 13.28 4.20
C THR A 398 12.93 12.18 3.28
N LYS A 399 12.06 11.24 2.87
CA LYS A 399 12.41 10.07 2.07
C LYS A 399 11.50 9.84 0.85
N TYR A 400 10.41 10.59 0.71
CA TYR A 400 9.45 10.40 -0.38
C TYR A 400 9.81 11.22 -1.63
N ALA A 401 10.23 12.47 -1.45
CA ALA A 401 10.56 13.36 -2.56
C ALA A 401 11.89 14.09 -2.32
N THR A 402 12.60 14.41 -3.41
CA THR A 402 13.80 15.26 -3.37
C THR A 402 13.43 16.73 -3.16
N ASP A 403 12.26 17.15 -3.64
CA ASP A 403 11.71 18.50 -3.47
C ASP A 403 11.40 18.81 -2.00
N LYS A 404 12.14 19.77 -1.43
CA LYS A 404 11.94 20.22 -0.05
C LYS A 404 10.58 20.89 0.17
N ASN A 405 9.91 21.35 -0.90
CA ASN A 405 8.59 21.98 -0.84
C ASN A 405 7.41 21.00 -1.03
N TRP A 406 7.65 19.73 -1.34
CA TRP A 406 6.58 18.75 -1.56
C TRP A 406 5.58 18.69 -0.39
N ALA A 407 6.06 18.71 0.85
CA ALA A 407 5.19 18.74 2.04
C ALA A 407 4.24 19.95 2.05
N ASN A 408 4.72 21.14 1.66
CA ASN A 408 3.91 22.34 1.59
C ASN A 408 2.90 22.27 0.42
N ALA A 409 3.32 21.70 -0.72
CA ALA A 409 2.45 21.51 -1.87
C ALA A 409 1.28 20.57 -1.57
N VAL A 410 1.55 19.43 -0.94
CA VAL A 410 0.52 18.48 -0.49
C VAL A 410 -0.36 19.12 0.59
N TYR A 411 0.21 19.82 1.56
CA TYR A 411 -0.57 20.52 2.59
C TYR A 411 -1.53 21.55 1.98
N SER A 412 -1.09 22.29 0.95
CA SER A 412 -1.94 23.23 0.22
C SER A 412 -3.14 22.53 -0.43
N LYS A 413 -2.97 21.31 -0.98
CA LYS A 413 -4.09 20.50 -1.48
C LYS A 413 -5.03 20.09 -0.34
N MET A 414 -4.51 19.68 0.80
CA MET A 414 -5.34 19.36 1.98
C MET A 414 -6.15 20.58 2.43
N GLN A 415 -5.53 21.76 2.57
CA GLN A 415 -6.23 23.01 2.90
C GLN A 415 -7.33 23.33 1.89
N TYR A 416 -7.04 23.17 0.60
CA TYR A 416 -8.02 23.37 -0.45
C TYR A 416 -9.24 22.44 -0.29
N LEU A 417 -9.01 21.14 -0.06
CA LEU A 417 -10.08 20.16 0.11
C LEU A 417 -10.91 20.39 1.37
N TYR A 418 -10.28 20.69 2.51
CA TYR A 418 -11.00 21.01 3.76
C TYR A 418 -11.84 22.29 3.63
N ASN A 419 -11.37 23.29 2.88
CA ASN A 419 -12.10 24.53 2.66
C ASN A 419 -13.35 24.35 1.78
N LYS A 420 -13.51 23.23 1.08
CA LYS A 420 -14.70 22.92 0.29
C LYS A 420 -15.84 22.28 1.10
N LEU A 421 -15.55 21.83 2.32
CA LEU A 421 -16.53 21.19 3.20
C LEU A 421 -17.64 22.14 3.66
#